data_AF-A0A822MUR1-F1
#
_entry.id   AF-A0A822MUR1-F1
#
_cell.length_a   1.000
_cell.length_b   1.000
_cell.length_c   1.000
_cell.angle_alpha   90.00
_cell.angle_beta   90.00
_cell.angle_gamma   90.00
#
_symmetry.space_group_name_H-M   'P 1'
#
loop_
_entity.id
_entity.type
_entity.pdbx_description
1 polymer ?
#
loop_
_entity_poly.entity_id
_entity_poly.type
_entity_poly.pdbx_seq_one_letter_code
_entity_poly.pdbx_strand_id
1 'polypeptide(L)'
;MDENVVEKVINSKVVEKAYDDAISSPMVEISKVGVDVVKSARLLLAPLQIAASFQDRLEEFLLKMNERIPEQELIQAPAEVSSVSLEKMKYLDSDNPLWKMFEELLINASSSKNQSSVHPSFATIISQLSPDEAVMLYELNFNDFYIEDKLELNHENNHFENRVITKNSIPLDLLSNPDSIEIYYAHLESLSLVQWPVIREDPTWDTDVRSKQRTQLGVVRQSKMTLTDFGRLFVKATVPVGGFD
;
A
#
# COMPACT_ATOMS: atom_id res chain seq x y z
N MET A 1 0.21 36.32 6.08
CA MET A 1 -0.68 36.03 7.23
C MET A 1 -0.85 37.35 7.97
N ASP A 2 -2.07 37.87 8.11
CA ASP A 2 -2.31 39.19 8.70
C ASP A 2 -1.83 39.25 10.16
N GLU A 3 -0.89 40.16 10.46
CA GLU A 3 -0.36 40.41 11.82
C GLU A 3 -1.49 40.66 12.84
N ASN A 4 -2.62 41.23 12.39
CA ASN A 4 -3.81 41.52 13.18
C ASN A 4 -4.53 40.28 13.74
N VAL A 5 -4.40 39.10 13.10
CA VAL A 5 -5.04 37.87 13.57
C VAL A 5 -4.21 37.23 14.69
N VAL A 6 -2.89 37.28 14.57
CA VAL A 6 -1.96 36.77 15.58
C VAL A 6 -2.07 37.60 16.87
N GLU A 7 -2.17 38.92 16.76
CA GLU A 7 -2.28 39.83 17.90
C GLU A 7 -3.62 39.66 18.67
N LYS A 8 -4.72 39.36 17.96
CA LYS A 8 -6.03 39.08 18.57
C LYS A 8 -6.09 37.75 19.34
N VAL A 9 -5.33 36.75 18.91
CA VAL A 9 -5.28 35.44 19.58
C VAL A 9 -4.45 35.55 20.87
N ILE A 10 -3.34 36.29 20.82
CA ILE A 10 -2.46 36.55 21.98
C ILE A 10 -3.18 37.37 23.06
N ASN A 11 -3.98 38.37 22.68
CA ASN A 11 -4.75 39.22 23.62
C ASN A 11 -6.13 38.65 24.00
N SER A 12 -6.40 37.37 23.74
CA SER A 12 -7.67 36.79 24.15
C SER A 12 -7.69 36.52 25.65
N LYS A 13 -8.82 36.79 26.31
CA LYS A 13 -9.08 36.47 27.74
C LYS A 13 -8.85 35.00 28.10
N VAL A 14 -8.72 34.13 27.10
CA VAL A 14 -8.43 32.70 27.25
C VAL A 14 -6.94 32.47 27.54
N VAL A 15 -6.04 33.24 26.91
CA VAL A 15 -4.60 33.18 27.17
C VAL A 15 -4.27 33.75 28.55
N GLU A 16 -4.91 34.86 28.92
CA GLU A 16 -4.74 35.52 30.23
C GLU A 16 -5.18 34.60 31.38
N LYS A 17 -6.34 33.92 31.25
CA LYS A 17 -6.80 32.92 32.23
C LYS A 17 -5.90 31.71 32.33
N ALA A 18 -5.37 31.22 31.21
CA ALA A 18 -4.44 30.08 31.22
C ALA A 18 -3.11 30.42 31.92
N TYR A 19 -2.66 31.68 31.84
CA TYR A 19 -1.48 32.16 32.55
C TYR A 19 -1.70 32.30 34.06
N ASP A 20 -2.84 32.84 34.48
CA ASP A 20 -3.21 32.97 35.90
C ASP A 20 -3.43 31.60 36.58
N ASP A 21 -4.05 30.64 35.87
CA ASP A 21 -4.25 29.28 36.39
C ASP A 21 -2.92 28.51 36.52
N ALA A 22 -1.92 28.81 35.68
CA ALA A 22 -0.60 28.18 35.74
C ALA A 22 0.27 28.66 36.91
N ILE A 23 0.02 29.86 37.45
CA ILE A 23 0.81 30.46 38.54
C ILE A 23 0.31 30.06 39.93
N SER A 24 -0.95 29.62 40.05
CA SER A 24 -1.59 29.36 41.35
C SER A 24 -1.44 27.94 41.92
N SER A 25 -0.75 27.01 41.23
CA SER A 25 -0.54 25.64 41.72
C SER A 25 0.89 25.40 42.23
N PRO A 26 1.09 25.12 43.54
CA PRO A 26 2.41 24.86 44.09
C PRO A 26 2.89 23.42 43.82
N MET A 27 4.11 23.29 43.30
CA MET A 27 4.92 22.06 43.14
C MET A 27 4.41 20.97 42.17
N VAL A 28 4.80 21.04 40.89
CA VAL A 28 4.94 19.84 40.02
C VAL A 28 6.24 19.91 39.21
N GLU A 29 6.95 18.79 39.14
CA GLU A 29 8.28 18.53 38.54
C GLU A 29 8.63 19.35 37.28
N ILE A 30 9.56 20.31 37.43
CA ILE A 30 10.03 21.24 36.39
C ILE A 30 10.59 20.53 35.12
N SER A 31 11.11 19.30 35.24
CA SER A 31 11.69 18.56 34.10
C SER A 31 10.67 17.92 33.17
N LYS A 32 9.51 17.49 33.68
CA LYS A 32 8.42 16.91 32.85
C LYS A 32 7.57 18.01 32.23
N VAL A 33 7.28 19.07 32.99
CA VAL A 33 6.45 20.20 32.53
C VAL A 33 7.05 20.91 31.30
N GLY A 34 8.36 21.16 31.27
CA GLY A 34 9.00 21.79 30.10
C GLY A 34 8.97 20.93 28.83
N VAL A 35 9.19 19.62 28.97
CA VAL A 35 9.11 18.65 27.87
C VAL A 35 7.66 18.49 27.39
N ASP A 36 6.69 18.50 28.30
CA ASP A 36 5.28 18.29 27.99
C ASP A 36 4.63 19.53 27.36
N VAL A 37 5.08 20.74 27.69
CA VAL A 37 4.67 21.98 26.99
C VAL A 37 5.13 21.97 25.54
N VAL A 38 6.40 21.62 25.28
CA VAL A 38 6.91 21.54 23.89
C VAL A 38 6.21 20.43 23.10
N LYS A 39 5.96 19.27 23.71
CA LYS A 39 5.18 18.19 23.08
C LYS A 39 3.74 18.60 22.79
N SER A 40 3.09 19.30 23.73
CA SER A 40 1.72 19.79 23.56
C SER A 40 1.64 20.85 22.47
N ALA A 41 2.59 21.78 22.41
CA ALA A 41 2.68 22.76 21.33
C ALA A 41 2.92 22.08 19.96
N ARG A 42 3.80 21.07 19.90
CA ARG A 42 3.98 20.26 18.68
C ARG A 42 2.72 19.51 18.27
N LEU A 43 1.99 18.95 19.23
CA LEU A 43 0.73 18.26 18.96
C LEU A 43 -0.35 19.22 18.46
N LEU A 44 -0.47 20.40 19.06
CA LEU A 44 -1.39 21.46 18.63
C LEU A 44 -1.06 21.97 17.22
N LEU A 45 0.23 22.11 16.91
CA LEU A 45 0.71 22.58 15.61
C LEU A 45 0.86 21.44 14.57
N ALA A 46 0.73 20.18 14.96
CA ALA A 46 0.94 19.02 14.09
C ALA A 46 0.10 19.09 12.80
N PRO A 47 -1.20 19.47 12.82
CA PRO A 47 -1.97 19.60 11.58
C PRO A 47 -1.40 20.63 10.61
N LEU A 48 -0.87 21.75 11.12
CA LEU A 48 -0.25 22.80 10.29
C LEU A 48 1.10 22.33 9.74
N GLN A 49 1.89 21.62 10.54
CA GLN A 49 3.16 21.06 10.11
C GLN A 49 2.98 19.99 9.02
N ILE A 50 1.98 19.11 9.18
CA ILE A 50 1.62 18.12 8.15
C ILE A 50 1.18 18.82 6.87
N ALA A 51 0.28 19.81 6.98
CA ALA A 51 -0.18 20.57 5.82
C ALA A 51 0.97 21.27 5.08
N ALA A 52 1.90 21.90 5.81
CA ALA A 52 3.08 22.52 5.22
C ALA A 52 3.98 21.50 4.51
N SER A 53 4.30 20.37 5.16
CA SER A 53 5.12 19.32 4.54
C SER A 53 4.48 18.69 3.30
N PHE A 54 3.14 18.59 3.30
CA PHE A 54 2.39 18.10 2.15
C PHE A 54 2.37 19.12 1.01
N GLN A 55 2.37 20.42 1.31
CA GLN A 55 2.38 21.47 0.30
C GLN A 55 3.61 21.36 -0.61
N ASP A 56 4.79 21.18 -0.04
CA ASP A 56 6.04 21.05 -0.79
C ASP A 56 5.99 19.84 -1.74
N ARG A 57 5.58 18.67 -1.22
CA ARG A 57 5.44 17.45 -2.03
C ARG A 57 4.35 17.55 -3.09
N LEU A 58 3.26 18.25 -2.78
CA LEU A 58 2.16 18.48 -3.71
C LEU A 58 2.61 19.38 -4.87
N GLU A 59 3.41 20.41 -4.59
CA GLU A 59 3.98 21.27 -5.63
C GLU A 59 4.86 20.47 -6.60
N GLU A 60 5.75 19.62 -6.08
CA GLU A 60 6.56 18.71 -6.91
C GLU A 60 5.69 17.78 -7.77
N PHE A 61 4.64 17.20 -7.18
CA PHE A 61 3.68 16.37 -7.90
C PHE A 61 2.99 17.15 -9.04
N LEU A 62 2.53 18.37 -8.79
CA LEU A 62 1.85 19.20 -9.79
C LEU A 62 2.78 19.57 -10.95
N LEU A 63 4.06 19.84 -10.67
CA LEU A 63 5.07 20.06 -11.71
C LEU A 63 5.21 18.84 -12.62
N LYS A 64 5.39 17.64 -12.04
CA LYS A 64 5.46 16.38 -12.82
C LYS A 64 4.19 16.11 -13.62
N MET A 65 3.02 16.39 -13.04
CA MET A 65 1.75 16.22 -13.72
C MET A 65 1.67 17.12 -14.97
N ASN A 66 2.07 18.39 -14.85
CA ASN A 66 2.10 19.34 -15.97
C ASN A 66 3.13 18.94 -17.05
N GLU A 67 4.25 18.31 -16.67
CA GLU A 67 5.23 17.79 -17.62
C GLU A 67 4.72 16.56 -18.38
N ARG A 68 3.93 15.70 -17.72
CA ARG A 68 3.46 14.43 -18.28
C ARG A 68 2.16 14.56 -19.10
N ILE A 69 1.33 15.56 -18.82
CA ILE A 69 0.02 15.75 -19.47
C ILE A 69 0.07 16.99 -20.37
N PRO A 70 -0.09 16.85 -21.69
CA PRO A 70 -0.23 18.00 -22.59
C PRO A 70 -1.42 18.88 -22.19
N GLU A 71 -1.30 20.20 -22.33
CA GLU A 71 -2.34 21.16 -21.94
C GLU A 71 -3.71 20.86 -22.60
N GLN A 72 -3.71 20.35 -23.84
CA GLN A 72 -4.95 19.99 -24.53
C GLN A 72 -5.61 18.70 -24.00
N GLU A 73 -4.86 17.86 -23.30
CA GLU A 73 -5.35 16.62 -22.70
C GLU A 73 -5.77 16.80 -21.24
N LEU A 74 -5.31 17.87 -20.57
CA LEU A 74 -5.55 18.13 -19.17
C LEU A 74 -7.03 18.38 -18.87
N ILE A 75 -7.58 17.58 -17.96
CA ILE A 75 -8.95 17.70 -17.46
C ILE A 75 -8.97 17.54 -15.95
N GLN A 76 -10.07 17.95 -15.32
CA GLN A 76 -10.23 17.77 -13.89
C GLN A 76 -10.42 16.28 -13.57
N ALA A 77 -9.61 15.76 -12.63
CA ALA A 77 -9.82 14.43 -12.08
C ALA A 77 -11.17 14.35 -11.34
N PRO A 78 -11.89 13.21 -11.38
CA PRO A 78 -13.11 13.01 -10.62
C PRO A 78 -12.88 13.29 -9.13
N ALA A 79 -13.86 13.92 -8.48
CA ALA A 79 -13.74 14.31 -7.08
C ALA A 79 -13.56 13.09 -6.16
N GLU A 80 -14.20 11.98 -6.49
CA GLU A 80 -14.14 10.70 -5.78
C GLU A 80 -12.73 10.11 -5.78
N VAL A 81 -11.98 10.30 -6.86
CA VAL A 81 -10.59 9.83 -6.97
C VAL A 81 -9.64 10.83 -6.31
N SER A 82 -9.78 12.10 -6.65
CA SER A 82 -8.86 13.15 -6.20
C SER A 82 -8.92 13.40 -4.70
N SER A 83 -10.11 13.42 -4.10
CA SER A 83 -10.27 13.65 -2.65
C SER A 83 -9.62 12.56 -1.81
N VAL A 84 -9.88 11.28 -2.12
CA VAL A 84 -9.31 10.14 -1.38
C VAL A 84 -7.80 10.10 -1.56
N SER A 85 -7.31 10.31 -2.78
CA SER A 85 -5.88 10.30 -3.08
C SER A 85 -5.14 11.39 -2.31
N LEU A 86 -5.58 12.64 -2.42
CA LEU A 86 -4.94 13.77 -1.74
C LEU A 86 -5.01 13.64 -0.21
N GLU A 87 -6.12 13.14 0.34
CA GLU A 87 -6.24 12.92 1.78
C GLU A 87 -5.23 11.90 2.30
N LYS A 88 -5.01 10.81 1.55
CA LYS A 88 -4.05 9.77 1.94
C LYS A 88 -2.61 10.19 1.71
N MET A 89 -2.32 10.87 0.60
CA MET A 89 -0.99 11.38 0.26
C MET A 89 -0.43 12.34 1.33
N LYS A 90 -1.28 13.07 2.08
CA LYS A 90 -0.83 13.93 3.19
C LYS A 90 0.08 13.23 4.20
N TYR A 91 -0.11 11.93 4.40
CA TYR A 91 0.59 11.12 5.39
C TYR A 91 1.65 10.20 4.80
N LEU A 92 1.95 10.34 3.51
CA LEU A 92 2.94 9.54 2.80
C LEU A 92 4.13 10.41 2.39
N ASP A 93 5.32 9.82 2.44
CA ASP A 93 6.53 10.42 1.87
C ASP A 93 6.58 10.17 0.35
N SER A 94 7.28 11.03 -0.38
CA SER A 94 7.28 11.02 -1.86
C SER A 94 8.04 9.85 -2.48
N ASP A 95 8.86 9.15 -1.70
CA ASP A 95 9.56 7.91 -2.03
C ASP A 95 8.75 6.65 -1.66
N ASN A 96 7.62 6.80 -0.97
CA ASN A 96 6.77 5.67 -0.63
C ASN A 96 6.10 5.08 -1.90
N PRO A 97 6.09 3.74 -2.10
CA PRO A 97 5.42 3.12 -3.24
C PRO A 97 3.95 3.55 -3.40
N LEU A 98 3.21 3.69 -2.30
CA LEU A 98 1.81 4.12 -2.33
C LEU A 98 1.67 5.58 -2.78
N TRP A 99 2.62 6.46 -2.44
CA TRP A 99 2.63 7.83 -2.98
C TRP A 99 2.74 7.80 -4.49
N LYS A 100 3.69 7.03 -5.03
CA LYS A 100 3.87 6.88 -6.48
C LYS A 100 2.61 6.33 -7.14
N MET A 101 1.91 5.41 -6.48
CA MET A 101 0.65 4.87 -7.02
C MET A 101 -0.47 5.90 -7.07
N PHE A 102 -0.62 6.74 -6.03
CA PHE A 102 -1.57 7.84 -6.04
C PHE A 102 -1.20 8.91 -7.08
N GLU A 103 0.08 9.23 -7.22
CA GLU A 103 0.60 10.14 -8.25
C GLU A 103 0.22 9.62 -9.66
N GLU A 104 0.49 8.35 -9.96
CA GLU A 104 0.15 7.74 -11.24
C GLU A 104 -1.38 7.72 -11.48
N LEU A 105 -2.17 7.37 -10.47
CA LEU A 105 -3.63 7.39 -10.54
C LEU A 105 -4.16 8.79 -10.84
N LEU A 106 -3.67 9.82 -10.16
CA LEU A 106 -4.12 11.20 -10.35
C LEU A 106 -3.73 11.74 -11.72
N ILE A 107 -2.53 11.40 -12.22
CA ILE A 107 -2.09 11.76 -13.57
C ILE A 107 -3.01 11.13 -14.61
N ASN A 108 -3.29 9.83 -14.48
CA ASN A 108 -4.20 9.13 -15.39
C ASN A 108 -5.65 9.63 -15.29
N ALA A 109 -6.11 10.02 -14.10
CA ALA A 109 -7.43 10.59 -13.88
C ALA A 109 -7.58 12.01 -14.44
N SER A 110 -6.48 12.74 -14.59
CA SER A 110 -6.44 14.14 -15.07
C SER A 110 -6.13 14.27 -16.57
N SER A 111 -6.06 13.16 -17.31
CA SER A 111 -5.86 13.15 -18.76
C SER A 111 -7.10 12.61 -19.47
N SER A 112 -7.62 13.36 -20.44
CA SER A 112 -8.77 12.94 -21.27
C SER A 112 -8.52 11.65 -22.06
N LYS A 113 -7.25 11.32 -22.31
CA LYS A 113 -6.83 10.07 -22.95
C LYS A 113 -6.98 8.86 -22.02
N ASN A 114 -6.69 9.01 -20.74
CA ASN A 114 -6.55 7.90 -19.79
C ASN A 114 -7.72 7.79 -18.80
N GLN A 115 -8.48 8.87 -18.56
CA GLN A 115 -9.50 8.94 -17.52
C GLN A 115 -10.57 7.83 -17.65
N SER A 116 -10.89 7.38 -18.87
CA SER A 116 -11.84 6.29 -19.11
C SER A 116 -11.40 4.93 -18.53
N SER A 117 -10.11 4.76 -18.27
CA SER A 117 -9.53 3.56 -17.66
C SER A 117 -9.39 3.64 -16.12
N VAL A 118 -9.73 4.78 -15.53
CA VAL A 118 -9.68 5.00 -14.08
C VAL A 118 -11.02 4.66 -13.46
N HIS A 119 -11.02 3.73 -12.51
CA HIS A 119 -12.20 3.40 -11.73
C HIS A 119 -12.20 4.18 -10.39
N PRO A 120 -13.35 4.73 -9.94
CA PRO A 120 -13.42 5.48 -8.68
C PRO A 120 -12.91 4.73 -7.44
N SER A 121 -13.02 3.40 -7.41
CA SER A 121 -12.55 2.59 -6.28
C SER A 121 -11.03 2.51 -6.16
N PHE A 122 -10.26 2.85 -7.21
CA PHE A 122 -8.82 2.64 -7.22
C PHE A 122 -8.10 3.42 -6.12
N ALA A 123 -8.53 4.66 -5.84
CA ALA A 123 -7.95 5.44 -4.74
C ALA A 123 -8.15 4.76 -3.38
N THR A 124 -9.34 4.20 -3.14
CA THR A 124 -9.64 3.45 -1.92
C THR A 124 -8.81 2.18 -1.83
N ILE A 125 -8.66 1.45 -2.94
CA ILE A 125 -7.86 0.21 -2.98
C ILE A 125 -6.40 0.52 -2.66
N ILE A 126 -5.78 1.53 -3.28
CA ILE A 126 -4.39 1.93 -2.96
C ILE A 126 -4.26 2.21 -1.46
N SER A 127 -5.25 2.88 -0.86
CA SER A 127 -5.21 3.22 0.57
C SER A 127 -5.29 2.03 1.54
N GLN A 128 -5.61 0.83 1.04
CA GLN A 128 -5.66 -0.41 1.80
C GLN A 128 -4.37 -1.22 1.65
N LEU A 129 -3.56 -0.95 0.62
CA LEU A 129 -2.34 -1.70 0.34
C LEU A 129 -1.20 -1.35 1.29
N SER A 130 -0.30 -2.29 1.48
CA SER A 130 1.05 -2.09 2.00
C SER A 130 2.04 -1.80 0.87
N PRO A 131 3.22 -1.22 1.19
CA PRO A 131 4.30 -1.04 0.21
C PRO A 131 4.73 -2.35 -0.47
N ASP A 132 4.84 -3.45 0.29
CA ASP A 132 5.24 -4.76 -0.26
C ASP A 132 4.19 -5.30 -1.24
N GLU A 133 2.90 -5.11 -0.97
CA GLU A 133 1.83 -5.45 -1.92
C GLU A 133 1.89 -4.61 -3.20
N ALA A 134 2.23 -3.33 -3.11
CA ALA A 134 2.45 -2.47 -4.27
C ALA A 134 3.60 -2.98 -5.13
N VAL A 135 4.73 -3.37 -4.51
CA VAL A 135 5.88 -3.99 -5.20
C VAL A 135 5.47 -5.30 -5.87
N MET A 136 4.73 -6.17 -5.18
CA MET A 136 4.22 -7.42 -5.78
C MET A 136 3.35 -7.15 -7.02
N LEU A 137 2.45 -6.16 -6.96
CA LEU A 137 1.60 -5.81 -8.10
C LEU A 137 2.40 -5.24 -9.28
N TYR A 138 3.45 -4.46 -9.00
CA TYR A 138 4.39 -3.99 -10.03
C TYR A 138 5.09 -5.15 -10.73
N GLU A 139 5.65 -6.08 -9.97
CA GLU A 139 6.36 -7.24 -10.51
C GLU A 139 5.43 -8.17 -11.32
N LEU A 140 4.20 -8.39 -10.83
CA LEU A 140 3.16 -9.16 -11.51
C LEU A 140 2.68 -8.52 -12.84
N ASN A 141 2.96 -7.23 -13.06
CA ASN A 141 2.68 -6.58 -14.34
C ASN A 141 3.55 -7.14 -15.48
N PHE A 142 4.75 -7.63 -15.15
CA PHE A 142 5.72 -8.10 -16.12
C PHE A 142 5.76 -9.62 -16.19
N ASN A 143 5.71 -10.31 -15.04
CA ASN A 143 5.83 -11.75 -14.97
C ASN A 143 4.87 -12.36 -13.93
N ASP A 144 4.20 -13.45 -14.31
CA ASP A 144 3.50 -14.29 -13.35
C ASP A 144 4.49 -14.98 -12.39
N PHE A 145 4.10 -15.20 -11.14
CA PHE A 145 4.92 -15.96 -10.19
C PHE A 145 4.55 -17.43 -10.20
N TYR A 146 5.55 -18.31 -10.31
CA TYR A 146 5.41 -19.75 -10.34
C TYR A 146 5.92 -20.37 -9.05
N ILE A 147 5.11 -21.25 -8.47
CA ILE A 147 5.45 -21.98 -7.25
C ILE A 147 5.23 -23.47 -7.50
N GLU A 148 6.19 -24.29 -7.07
CA GLU A 148 6.07 -25.75 -7.04
C GLU A 148 6.12 -26.21 -5.60
N ASP A 149 5.07 -26.87 -5.13
CA ASP A 149 5.02 -27.47 -3.79
C ASP A 149 4.74 -28.97 -3.84
N LYS A 150 5.14 -29.65 -2.77
CA LYS A 150 4.87 -31.07 -2.55
C LYS A 150 4.04 -31.22 -1.30
N LEU A 151 3.08 -32.14 -1.34
CA LEU A 151 2.30 -32.54 -0.17
C LEU A 151 2.33 -34.06 -0.07
N GLU A 152 2.29 -34.55 1.17
CA GLU A 152 2.23 -35.97 1.49
C GLU A 152 0.79 -36.39 1.72
N LEU A 153 0.42 -37.59 1.26
CA LEU A 153 -0.90 -38.17 1.48
C LEU A 153 -0.90 -38.92 2.81
N ASN A 154 -1.67 -38.41 3.77
CA ASN A 154 -1.97 -39.14 4.98
C ASN A 154 -3.06 -40.19 4.70
N HIS A 155 -2.67 -41.46 4.68
CA HIS A 155 -3.59 -42.58 4.39
C HIS A 155 -4.56 -42.88 5.53
N GLU A 156 -4.29 -42.46 6.76
CA GLU A 156 -5.20 -42.66 7.90
C GLU A 156 -6.42 -41.74 7.80
N ASN A 157 -6.21 -40.49 7.40
CA ASN A 157 -7.24 -39.45 7.35
C ASN A 157 -7.66 -39.05 5.93
N ASN A 158 -7.04 -39.62 4.89
CA ASN A 158 -7.27 -39.34 3.47
C ASN A 158 -7.19 -37.83 3.12
N HIS A 159 -6.14 -37.17 3.61
CA HIS A 159 -5.88 -35.75 3.39
C HIS A 159 -4.41 -35.49 3.03
N PHE A 160 -4.16 -34.41 2.29
CA PHE A 160 -2.80 -33.97 1.97
C PHE A 160 -2.25 -33.03 3.04
N GLU A 161 -1.05 -33.32 3.55
CA GLU A 161 -0.40 -32.54 4.60
C GLU A 161 1.09 -32.31 4.28
N ASN A 162 1.83 -31.69 5.22
CA ASN A 162 3.27 -31.46 5.11
C ASN A 162 3.68 -30.73 3.82
N ARG A 163 3.03 -29.59 3.52
CA ARG A 163 3.36 -28.76 2.35
C ARG A 163 4.82 -28.30 2.41
N VAL A 164 5.60 -28.63 1.38
CA VAL A 164 6.98 -28.15 1.20
C VAL A 164 7.10 -27.44 -0.13
N ILE A 165 7.50 -26.16 -0.10
CA ILE A 165 7.81 -25.39 -1.31
C ILE A 165 9.18 -25.85 -1.83
N THR A 166 9.22 -26.24 -3.11
CA THR A 166 10.42 -26.77 -3.78
C THR A 166 10.96 -25.83 -4.85
N LYS A 167 10.11 -24.99 -5.43
CA LYS A 167 10.49 -23.88 -6.30
C LYS A 167 9.61 -22.68 -6.00
N ASN A 168 10.21 -21.50 -6.01
CA ASN A 168 9.52 -20.23 -5.79
C ASN A 168 10.15 -19.16 -6.70
N SER A 169 9.33 -18.49 -7.50
CA SER A 169 9.78 -17.37 -8.34
C SER A 169 9.27 -16.00 -7.86
N ILE A 170 8.66 -15.92 -6.68
CA ILE A 170 8.28 -14.63 -6.08
C ILE A 170 9.57 -13.86 -5.75
N PRO A 171 9.68 -12.57 -6.09
CA PRO A 171 10.87 -11.75 -5.85
C PRO A 171 10.98 -11.35 -4.38
N LEU A 172 11.35 -12.31 -3.53
CA LEU A 172 11.41 -12.15 -2.06
C LEU A 172 12.39 -11.08 -1.60
N ASP A 173 13.45 -10.86 -2.38
CA ASP A 173 14.52 -9.91 -2.12
C ASP A 173 14.10 -8.46 -2.30
N LEU A 174 12.99 -8.21 -3.01
CA LEU A 174 12.42 -6.87 -3.19
C LEU A 174 11.42 -6.48 -2.09
N LEU A 175 11.01 -7.43 -1.24
CA LEU A 175 10.03 -7.19 -0.18
C LEU A 175 10.72 -6.82 1.13
N SER A 176 10.14 -5.85 1.84
CA SER A 176 10.62 -5.46 3.16
C SER A 176 10.39 -6.57 4.19
N ASN A 177 9.32 -7.35 4.03
CA ASN A 177 8.95 -8.45 4.92
C ASN A 177 8.47 -9.70 4.13
N PRO A 178 9.40 -10.48 3.54
CA PRO A 178 9.06 -11.61 2.69
C PRO A 178 8.33 -12.75 3.41
N ASP A 179 8.43 -12.86 4.74
CA ASP A 179 7.74 -13.91 5.49
C ASP A 179 6.20 -13.73 5.49
N SER A 180 5.70 -12.56 5.09
CA SER A 180 4.26 -12.21 5.11
C SER A 180 3.54 -12.40 3.77
N ILE A 181 4.14 -13.07 2.78
CA ILE A 181 3.56 -13.31 1.44
C ILE A 181 2.16 -13.89 1.48
N GLU A 182 1.91 -14.87 2.34
CA GLU A 182 0.59 -15.52 2.39
C GLU A 182 -0.50 -14.52 2.82
N ILE A 183 -0.16 -13.55 3.67
CA ILE A 183 -1.07 -12.46 4.07
C ILE A 183 -1.25 -11.47 2.93
N TYR A 184 -0.15 -11.07 2.27
CA TYR A 184 -0.21 -10.16 1.11
C TYR A 184 -1.05 -10.76 -0.02
N TYR A 185 -0.86 -12.04 -0.31
CA TYR A 185 -1.69 -12.75 -1.27
C TYR A 185 -3.16 -12.76 -0.87
N ALA A 186 -3.48 -13.19 0.36
CA ALA A 186 -4.86 -13.28 0.81
C ALA A 186 -5.59 -11.92 0.74
N HIS A 187 -4.89 -10.83 1.08
CA HIS A 187 -5.45 -9.49 0.99
C HIS A 187 -5.62 -9.04 -0.47
N LEU A 188 -4.60 -9.19 -1.33
CA LEU A 188 -4.71 -8.86 -2.76
C LEU A 188 -5.79 -9.69 -3.48
N GLU A 189 -5.96 -10.96 -3.10
CA GLU A 189 -7.03 -11.83 -3.59
C GLU A 189 -8.40 -11.33 -3.13
N SER A 190 -8.54 -10.91 -1.86
CA SER A 190 -9.79 -10.34 -1.34
C SER A 190 -10.21 -9.06 -2.05
N LEU A 191 -9.23 -8.28 -2.55
CA LEU A 191 -9.44 -7.10 -3.39
C LEU A 191 -9.67 -7.45 -4.87
N SER A 192 -9.71 -8.75 -5.21
CA SER A 192 -9.84 -9.27 -6.57
C SER A 192 -8.74 -8.77 -7.52
N LEU A 193 -7.54 -8.47 -7.02
CA LEU A 193 -6.42 -7.98 -7.82
C LEU A 193 -5.56 -9.13 -8.37
N VAL A 194 -5.38 -10.18 -7.58
CA VAL A 194 -4.58 -11.36 -7.93
C VAL A 194 -5.38 -12.64 -7.76
N GLN A 195 -4.91 -13.70 -8.40
CA GLN A 195 -5.38 -15.08 -8.18
C GLN A 195 -4.18 -16.02 -8.22
N TRP A 196 -4.22 -17.10 -7.44
CA TRP A 196 -3.15 -18.11 -7.40
C TRP A 196 -3.66 -19.53 -7.60
N PRO A 197 -4.22 -19.86 -8.78
CA PRO A 197 -4.68 -21.20 -9.08
C PRO A 197 -3.54 -22.23 -9.11
N VAL A 198 -3.87 -23.46 -8.71
CA VAL A 198 -3.09 -24.65 -9.08
C VAL A 198 -3.34 -24.92 -10.55
N ILE A 199 -2.28 -24.84 -11.36
CA ILE A 199 -2.35 -25.04 -12.82
C ILE A 199 -2.08 -26.48 -13.22
N ARG A 200 -1.37 -27.24 -12.38
CA ARG A 200 -1.05 -28.65 -12.59
C ARG A 200 -0.87 -29.35 -11.26
N GLU A 201 -1.38 -30.57 -11.16
CA GLU A 201 -1.18 -31.44 -10.01
C GLU A 201 -0.87 -32.85 -10.52
N ASP A 202 0.27 -33.39 -10.11
CA ASP A 202 0.70 -34.75 -10.46
C ASP A 202 0.85 -35.60 -9.19
N PRO A 203 0.26 -36.80 -9.12
CA PRO A 203 0.43 -37.70 -7.99
C PRO A 203 1.86 -38.25 -7.92
N THR A 204 2.40 -38.33 -6.71
CA THR A 204 3.67 -39.02 -6.43
C THR A 204 3.38 -40.46 -6.00
N TRP A 205 4.20 -41.41 -6.47
CA TRP A 205 3.96 -42.85 -6.28
C TRP A 205 5.16 -43.53 -5.66
N ASP A 206 4.90 -44.45 -4.72
CA ASP A 206 5.80 -45.55 -4.44
C ASP A 206 5.41 -46.74 -5.33
N THR A 207 6.39 -47.40 -5.91
CA THR A 207 6.17 -48.60 -6.74
C THR A 207 6.97 -49.73 -6.14
N ASP A 208 6.28 -50.67 -5.50
CA ASP A 208 6.93 -51.90 -5.06
C ASP A 208 7.29 -52.74 -6.29
N VAL A 209 8.60 -52.81 -6.55
CA VAL A 209 9.20 -53.51 -7.70
C VAL A 209 8.84 -55.01 -7.69
N ARG A 210 8.51 -55.60 -6.54
CA ARG A 210 8.20 -57.03 -6.40
C ARG A 210 6.72 -57.32 -6.63
N SER A 211 5.82 -56.54 -6.02
CA SER A 211 4.38 -56.75 -6.13
C SER A 211 3.73 -56.04 -7.32
N LYS A 212 4.45 -55.11 -7.98
CA LYS A 212 3.92 -54.18 -8.99
C LYS A 212 2.76 -53.31 -8.48
N GLN A 213 2.55 -53.26 -7.17
CA GLN A 213 1.54 -52.41 -6.57
C GLN A 213 2.06 -50.97 -6.52
N ARG A 214 1.19 -50.02 -6.89
CA ARG A 214 1.49 -48.59 -6.81
C ARG A 214 0.67 -47.99 -5.68
N THR A 215 1.36 -47.34 -4.74
CA THR A 215 0.72 -46.62 -3.62
C THR A 215 1.01 -45.14 -3.81
N GLN A 216 -0.03 -44.30 -3.79
CA GLN A 216 0.17 -42.86 -3.87
C GLN A 216 0.81 -42.37 -2.56
N LEU A 217 1.89 -41.62 -2.67
CA LEU A 217 2.57 -41.01 -1.51
C LEU A 217 2.13 -39.57 -1.27
N GLY A 218 1.57 -38.90 -2.28
CA GLY A 218 1.30 -37.48 -2.21
C GLY A 218 1.01 -36.87 -3.57
N VAL A 219 1.25 -35.57 -3.67
CA VAL A 219 1.12 -34.79 -4.91
C VAL A 219 2.26 -33.78 -5.02
N VAL A 220 2.60 -33.45 -6.26
CA VAL A 220 3.36 -32.25 -6.61
C VAL A 220 2.39 -31.30 -7.30
N ARG A 221 2.29 -30.07 -6.82
CA ARG A 221 1.46 -29.04 -7.45
C ARG A 221 2.34 -27.96 -8.03
N GLN A 222 1.95 -27.48 -9.19
CA GLN A 222 2.46 -26.26 -9.79
C GLN A 222 1.33 -25.25 -9.76
N SER A 223 1.57 -24.11 -9.15
CA SER A 223 0.62 -23.01 -9.03
C SER A 223 1.22 -21.74 -9.60
N LYS A 224 0.33 -20.84 -10.01
CA LYS A 224 0.73 -19.59 -10.66
C LYS A 224 -0.04 -18.41 -10.09
N MET A 225 0.65 -17.46 -9.47
CA MET A 225 0.08 -16.18 -9.08
C MET A 225 0.09 -15.24 -10.29
N THR A 226 -1.06 -14.66 -10.60
CA THR A 226 -1.25 -13.76 -11.75
C THR A 226 -2.27 -12.68 -11.42
N LEU A 227 -2.22 -11.55 -12.13
CA LEU A 227 -3.25 -10.52 -12.05
C LEU A 227 -4.59 -11.05 -12.59
N THR A 228 -5.68 -10.65 -11.96
CA THR A 228 -7.03 -10.78 -12.56
C THR A 228 -7.22 -9.74 -13.67
N ASP A 229 -8.33 -9.78 -14.39
CA ASP A 229 -8.66 -8.71 -15.35
C ASP A 229 -8.83 -7.35 -14.67
N PHE A 230 -9.45 -7.34 -13.47
CA PHE A 230 -9.57 -6.14 -12.65
C PHE A 230 -8.20 -5.67 -12.14
N GLY A 231 -7.35 -6.60 -11.70
CA GLY A 231 -5.97 -6.33 -11.30
C GLY A 231 -5.13 -5.71 -12.41
N ARG A 232 -5.27 -6.20 -13.66
CA ARG A 232 -4.60 -5.61 -14.82
C ARG A 232 -5.05 -4.17 -15.09
N LEU A 233 -6.34 -3.88 -14.97
CA LEU A 233 -6.85 -2.52 -15.11
C LEU A 233 -6.34 -1.61 -13.98
N PHE A 234 -6.36 -2.11 -12.75
CA PHE A 234 -5.84 -1.42 -11.58
C PHE A 234 -4.37 -1.07 -11.76
N VAL A 235 -3.50 -2.06 -11.99
CA VAL A 235 -2.05 -1.88 -12.19
C VAL A 235 -1.77 -0.90 -13.33
N LYS A 236 -2.46 -1.03 -14.47
CA LYS A 236 -2.28 -0.09 -15.60
C LYS A 236 -2.59 1.36 -15.24
N ALA A 237 -3.59 1.60 -14.38
CA ALA A 237 -4.02 2.93 -14.01
C ALA A 237 -3.20 3.52 -12.84
N THR A 238 -2.63 2.67 -11.98
CA THR A 238 -2.07 3.08 -10.68
C THR A 238 -0.60 2.78 -10.51
N VAL A 239 0.02 1.94 -11.34
CA VAL A 239 1.42 1.56 -11.14
C VAL A 239 2.31 2.26 -12.17
N PRO A 240 3.32 3.03 -11.74
CA PRO A 240 4.22 3.73 -12.65
C PRO A 240 5.08 2.74 -13.45
N VAL A 241 5.28 3.01 -14.75
CA VAL A 241 6.05 2.13 -15.65
C VAL A 241 7.50 1.95 -15.19
N GLY A 242 8.08 2.98 -14.58
CA GLY A 242 9.47 2.98 -14.09
C GLY A 242 9.69 2.25 -12.76
N GLY A 243 8.63 1.77 -12.10
CA GLY A 243 8.73 1.22 -10.74
C GLY A 243 8.67 2.31 -9.68
N PHE A 244 9.12 1.97 -8.46
CA PHE A 244 9.00 2.83 -7.29
C PHE A 244 10.29 3.56 -6.90
N ASP A 245 11.40 3.27 -7.57
CA ASP A 245 12.73 3.85 -7.34
C ASP A 245 12.91 5.25 -7.97
#